data_AF-A0A368X885-F1
#
_entry.id   AF-A0A368X885-F1
#
_cell.length_a   1.000
_cell.length_b   1.000
_cell.length_c   1.000
_cell.angle_alpha   90.00
_cell.angle_beta   90.00
_cell.angle_gamma   90.00
#
_symmetry.space_group_name_H-M   'P 1'
#
loop_
_entity.id
_entity.type
_entity.pdbx_description
1 polymer ?
#
loop_
_entity_poly.entity_id
_entity_poly.type
_entity_poly.pdbx_seq_one_letter_code
_entity_poly.pdbx_strand_id
1 'polypeptide(L)'
;MRKLFSVLSLTFTLLGLSTIIFLLQGGSLFEILTFGTKGTSFIVFLNLYNLLGLLFAFPAERNKYSVLLFTFSIIMLLNSLILTFVAVYGFQEP
;
A
#
# COMPACT_ATOMS: atom_id res chain seq x y z
N MET A 1 -7.30 -0.19 22.53
CA MET A 1 -6.86 0.64 21.39
C MET A 1 -5.77 -0.01 20.54
N ARG A 2 -4.72 -0.62 21.14
CA ARG A 2 -3.62 -1.26 20.37
C ARG A 2 -4.05 -2.39 19.41
N LYS A 3 -5.11 -3.14 19.76
CA LYS A 3 -5.75 -4.14 18.87
C LYS A 3 -6.38 -3.52 17.62
N LEU A 4 -7.05 -2.38 17.77
CA LEU A 4 -7.66 -1.65 16.65
C LEU A 4 -6.60 -1.18 15.66
N PHE A 5 -5.47 -0.66 16.14
CA PHE A 5 -4.35 -0.27 15.28
C PHE A 5 -3.74 -1.45 14.52
N SER A 6 -3.66 -2.64 15.14
CA SER A 6 -3.22 -3.84 14.44
C SER A 6 -4.18 -4.24 13.31
N VAL A 7 -5.48 -4.19 13.55
CA VAL A 7 -6.52 -4.48 12.54
C VAL A 7 -6.51 -3.45 11.41
N LEU A 8 -6.36 -2.16 11.74
CA LEU A 8 -6.24 -1.09 10.76
C LEU A 8 -4.96 -1.23 9.93
N SER A 9 -3.82 -1.50 10.57
CA SER A 9 -2.56 -1.74 9.87
C SER A 9 -2.69 -2.88 8.87
N LEU A 10 -3.26 -4.02 9.29
CA LEU A 10 -3.47 -5.19 8.46
C LEU A 10 -4.43 -4.92 7.29
N THR A 11 -5.53 -4.21 7.53
CA THR A 11 -6.47 -3.84 6.45
C THR A 11 -5.83 -2.91 5.43
N PHE A 12 -5.08 -1.88 5.86
CA PHE A 12 -4.38 -0.99 4.95
C PHE A 12 -3.23 -1.66 4.19
N THR A 13 -2.48 -2.57 4.82
CA THR A 13 -1.46 -3.36 4.11
C THR A 13 -2.07 -4.32 3.09
N LEU A 14 -3.20 -4.94 3.40
CA LEU A 14 -3.93 -5.78 2.43
C LEU A 14 -4.48 -4.96 1.27
N LEU A 15 -5.01 -3.76 1.53
CA LEU A 15 -5.44 -2.85 0.48
C LEU A 15 -4.26 -2.47 -0.42
N GLY A 16 -3.12 -2.05 0.16
CA GLY A 16 -1.89 -1.78 -0.57
C GLY A 16 -1.41 -2.97 -1.42
N LEU A 17 -1.46 -4.19 -0.87
CA LEU A 17 -1.11 -5.43 -1.57
C LEU A 17 -2.02 -5.70 -2.75
N SER A 18 -3.32 -5.59 -2.52
CA SER A 18 -4.31 -5.81 -3.56
C SER A 18 -4.08 -4.86 -4.73
N THR A 19 -3.81 -3.58 -4.48
CA THR A 19 -3.50 -2.61 -5.53
C THR A 19 -2.24 -2.95 -6.32
N ILE A 20 -1.19 -3.50 -5.69
CA ILE A 20 0.02 -3.96 -6.40
C ILE A 20 -0.29 -5.19 -7.27
N ILE A 21 -0.97 -6.19 -6.71
CA ILE A 21 -1.32 -7.42 -7.43
C ILE A 21 -2.21 -7.11 -8.64
N PHE A 22 -3.18 -6.22 -8.48
CA PHE A 22 -4.07 -5.85 -9.58
C PHE A 22 -3.39 -5.01 -10.65
N LEU A 23 -2.41 -4.18 -10.29
CA LEU A 23 -1.57 -3.50 -11.28
C LEU A 23 -0.82 -4.51 -12.16
N LEU A 24 -0.34 -5.62 -11.59
CA LEU A 24 0.34 -6.69 -12.33
C LEU A 24 -0.62 -7.50 -13.22
N GLN A 25 -1.91 -7.58 -12.88
CA GLN A 25 -2.90 -8.37 -13.62
C GLN A 25 -3.78 -7.55 -14.58
N GLY A 26 -3.73 -6.22 -14.54
CA GLY A 26 -4.49 -5.34 -15.44
C GLY A 26 -6.03 -5.46 -15.31
N GLY A 27 -6.54 -5.93 -14.17
CA GLY A 27 -7.95 -6.33 -14.00
C GLY A 27 -8.91 -5.23 -13.54
N SER A 28 -10.21 -5.41 -13.76
CA SER A 28 -11.31 -4.46 -13.45
C SER A 28 -11.49 -4.08 -11.98
N LEU A 29 -11.03 -4.92 -11.03
CA LEU A 29 -10.99 -4.59 -9.60
C LEU A 29 -10.03 -3.44 -9.28
N PHE A 30 -9.08 -3.15 -10.17
CA PHE A 30 -8.23 -1.97 -10.13
C PHE A 30 -9.07 -0.70 -10.13
N GLU A 31 -10.05 -0.57 -11.03
CA GLU A 31 -10.90 0.61 -11.12
C GLU A 31 -11.78 0.78 -9.86
N ILE A 32 -12.12 -0.28 -9.15
CA ILE A 32 -12.92 -0.17 -7.92
C ILE A 32 -12.06 0.36 -6.76
N LEU A 33 -10.84 -0.17 -6.60
CA LEU A 33 -9.92 0.21 -5.51
C LEU A 33 -9.32 1.60 -5.70
N THR A 34 -9.25 2.09 -6.94
CA THR A 34 -8.77 3.42 -7.29
C THR A 34 -9.90 4.42 -7.51
N PHE A 35 -11.16 4.06 -7.26
CA PHE A 35 -12.32 4.90 -7.57
C PHE A 35 -12.37 5.38 -9.04
N GLY A 36 -11.95 4.52 -9.97
CA GLY A 36 -11.91 4.77 -11.40
C GLY A 36 -10.72 5.64 -11.82
N THR A 37 -9.84 6.00 -10.90
CA THR A 37 -8.72 6.89 -11.19
C THR A 37 -7.57 6.14 -11.87
N LYS A 38 -7.06 6.75 -12.96
CA LYS A 38 -5.94 6.26 -13.78
C LYS A 38 -4.79 7.27 -13.72
N GLY A 39 -3.55 6.81 -13.89
CA GLY A 39 -2.37 7.69 -13.92
C GLY A 39 -1.91 8.14 -12.53
N THR A 40 -1.59 9.41 -12.36
CA THR A 40 -0.88 9.96 -11.19
C THR A 40 -1.65 9.81 -9.88
N SER A 41 -2.98 9.90 -9.92
CA SER A 41 -3.86 9.73 -8.75
C SER A 41 -3.81 8.31 -8.18
N PHE A 42 -3.65 7.29 -9.01
CA PHE A 42 -3.46 5.91 -8.56
C PHE A 42 -2.20 5.77 -7.71
N ILE A 43 -1.10 6.35 -8.18
CA ILE A 43 0.19 6.35 -7.50
C ILE A 43 0.06 6.97 -6.10
N VAL A 44 -0.69 8.08 -6.01
CA VAL A 44 -0.96 8.73 -4.71
C VAL A 44 -1.70 7.78 -3.77
N PHE A 45 -2.80 7.15 -4.21
CA PHE A 45 -3.56 6.22 -3.37
C PHE A 45 -2.74 4.99 -2.93
N LEU A 46 -1.93 4.43 -3.82
CA LEU A 46 -1.06 3.31 -3.52
C LEU A 46 -0.08 3.63 -2.37
N ASN A 47 0.57 4.80 -2.43
CA ASN A 47 1.46 5.23 -1.36
C ASN A 47 0.69 5.55 -0.07
N LEU A 48 -0.50 6.13 -0.20
CA LEU A 48 -1.33 6.51 0.95
C LEU A 48 -1.78 5.29 1.76
N TYR A 49 -2.25 4.22 1.10
CA TYR A 49 -2.63 2.98 1.77
C TYR A 49 -1.43 2.32 2.46
N ASN A 50 -0.27 2.26 1.81
CA ASN A 50 0.93 1.67 2.41
C ASN A 50 1.47 2.50 3.58
N LEU A 51 1.39 3.83 3.49
CA LEU A 51 1.81 4.75 4.54
C LEU A 51 0.88 4.66 5.76
N LEU A 52 -0.44 4.58 5.55
CA LEU A 52 -1.40 4.34 6.63
C LEU A 52 -1.18 2.97 7.28
N GLY A 53 -0.90 1.92 6.49
CA GLY A 53 -0.56 0.59 6.99
C GLY A 53 0.65 0.61 7.94
N LEU A 54 1.70 1.34 7.56
CA LEU A 54 2.89 1.56 8.37
C LEU A 54 2.61 2.39 9.64
N LEU A 55 1.88 3.50 9.50
CA LEU A 55 1.55 4.38 10.63
C LEU A 55 0.74 3.66 11.70
N PHE A 56 -0.18 2.79 11.30
CA PHE A 56 -0.94 1.98 12.25
C PHE A 56 -0.18 0.76 12.76
N ALA A 57 0.86 0.29 12.06
CA ALA A 57 1.75 -0.77 12.55
C ALA A 57 2.61 -0.31 13.74
N PHE A 58 2.97 0.97 13.80
CA PHE A 58 3.85 1.52 14.84
C PHE A 58 3.26 1.50 16.27
N PRO A 59 2.01 1.94 16.51
CA PRO A 59 1.35 1.83 17.81
C PRO A 59 0.60 0.50 18.00
N ALA A 60 0.69 -0.44 17.04
CA ALA A 60 0.02 -1.72 17.12
C ALA A 60 0.46 -2.54 18.35
N GLU A 61 -0.42 -3.42 18.80
CA GLU A 61 -0.15 -4.27 19.96
C GLU A 61 1.15 -5.06 19.75
N ARG A 62 2.10 -4.95 20.70
CA ARG A 62 3.37 -5.69 20.70
C ARG A 62 3.10 -7.18 20.93
N ASN A 63 2.66 -7.85 19.89
CA ASN A 63 2.49 -9.29 19.81
C ASN A 63 3.60 -9.87 18.91
N LYS A 64 3.80 -11.19 18.92
CA LYS A 64 4.78 -11.87 18.04
C LYS A 64 4.61 -11.48 16.56
N TYR A 65 3.39 -11.15 16.15
CA TYR A 65 3.04 -10.74 14.79
C TYR A 65 3.20 -9.23 14.52
N SER A 66 3.44 -8.39 15.53
CA SER A 66 3.57 -6.94 15.34
C SER A 66 4.84 -6.58 14.60
N VAL A 67 5.94 -7.29 14.89
CA VAL A 67 7.21 -7.13 14.19
C VAL A 67 7.05 -7.56 12.73
N LEU A 68 6.34 -8.66 12.47
CA LEU A 68 6.02 -9.13 11.12
C LEU A 68 5.19 -8.10 10.35
N LEU A 69 4.13 -7.56 10.95
CA LEU A 69 3.29 -6.52 10.35
C LEU A 69 4.08 -5.25 10.03
N PHE A 70 4.95 -4.84 10.93
CA PHE A 70 5.79 -3.66 10.74
C PHE A 70 6.78 -3.86 9.58
N THR A 71 7.53 -4.97 9.59
CA THR A 71 8.47 -5.29 8.51
C THR A 71 7.76 -5.44 7.17
N PHE A 72 6.59 -6.08 7.15
CA PHE A 72 5.79 -6.21 5.94
C PHE A 72 5.31 -4.84 5.42
N SER A 73 4.83 -3.97 6.31
CA SER A 73 4.42 -2.61 5.94
C SER A 73 5.58 -1.79 5.35
N ILE A 74 6.81 -1.95 5.87
CA ILE A 74 8.00 -1.31 5.30
C ILE A 74 8.30 -1.83 3.90
N ILE A 75 8.32 -3.15 3.71
CA ILE A 75 8.57 -3.77 2.39
C ILE A 75 7.53 -3.30 1.37
N MET A 76 6.27 -3.23 1.79
CA MET A 76 5.17 -2.76 0.96
C MET A 76 5.32 -1.28 0.57
N LEU A 77 5.70 -0.43 1.53
CA LEU A 77 5.99 0.98 1.26
C LEU A 77 7.16 1.14 0.28
N LEU A 78 8.24 0.39 0.45
CA LEU A 78 9.39 0.43 -0.45
C LEU A 78 9.00 0.01 -1.88
N ASN A 79 8.25 -1.09 -2.03
CA ASN A 79 7.75 -1.51 -3.33
C ASN A 79 6.85 -0.44 -3.97
N SER A 80 5.96 0.18 -3.19
CA SER A 80 5.12 1.28 -3.64
C SER A 80 5.93 2.46 -4.15
N LEU A 81 6.98 2.86 -3.41
CA LEU A 81 7.86 3.96 -3.80
C LEU A 81 8.66 3.64 -5.06
N ILE A 82 9.15 2.41 -5.21
CA ILE A 82 9.86 1.97 -6.43
C ILE A 82 8.90 2.01 -7.63
N LEU A 83 7.70 1.45 -7.50
CA LEU A 83 6.68 1.50 -8.55
C LEU A 83 6.31 2.95 -8.91
N THR A 84 6.23 3.82 -7.91
CA THR A 84 5.97 5.25 -8.10
C THR A 84 7.11 5.92 -8.86
N PHE A 85 8.35 5.63 -8.50
CA PHE A 85 9.52 6.16 -9.18
C PHE A 85 9.55 5.72 -10.64
N VAL A 86 9.32 4.43 -10.91
CA VAL A 86 9.23 3.89 -12.28
C VAL A 86 8.05 4.52 -13.03
N ALA A 87 6.89 4.69 -12.39
CA ALA A 87 5.73 5.27 -13.05
C ALA A 87 5.89 6.77 -13.36
N VAL A 88 6.54 7.53 -12.50
CA VAL A 88 6.77 8.98 -12.68
C VAL A 88 7.92 9.25 -13.63
N TYR A 89 9.07 8.57 -13.47
CA TYR A 89 10.26 8.84 -14.26
C TYR A 89 10.38 7.95 -15.51
N GLY A 90 9.87 6.72 -15.47
CA GLY A 90 9.96 5.77 -16.59
C GLY A 90 8.96 6.03 -17.73
N PHE A 91 7.91 6.82 -17.50
CA PHE A 91 6.97 7.27 -18.54
C PHE A 91 7.10 8.77 -18.84
N GLN A 92 8.13 9.43 -18.31
CA GLN A 92 8.45 10.83 -18.60
C GLN A 92 9.35 11.02 -19.83
N GLU A 93 9.82 9.94 -20.45
CA GLU A 93 10.40 10.01 -21.80
C GLU A 93 9.29 9.79 -22.85
N PRO A 94 9.10 10.73 -23.80
CA PRO A 94 8.06 10.66 -24.83
C PRO A 94 8.29 9.55 -25.87
#